data_AF-A0A8W8NYG7-F1
#
_entry.id   AF-A0A8W8NYG7-F1
#
_cell.length_a   1.000
_cell.length_b   1.000
_cell.length_c   1.000
_cell.angle_alpha   90.00
_cell.angle_beta   90.00
_cell.angle_gamma   90.00
#
_symmetry.space_group_name_H-M   'P 1'
#
loop_
_entity.id
_entity.type
_entity.pdbx_description
1 polymer ?
#
loop_
_entity_poly.entity_id
_entity_poly.type
_entity_poly.pdbx_seq_one_letter_code
_entity_poly.pdbx_strand_id
1 'polypeptide(L)'
;GSVAGGAIPDDKTLQKIAVKVYNKDWARLANKLDFEFEDIEEFKSQNNDKRSQVYNMLKRWKSREGSLAQSSVLAQALRECRMDDAAALLS
;
A
#
# COMPACT_ATOMS: atom_id res chain seq x y z
N GLY A 1 24.14 -15.45 0.58
CA GLY A 1 22.72 -15.77 0.84
C GLY A 1 22.00 -14.46 1.07
N SER A 2 21.23 -14.01 0.08
CA SER A 2 20.53 -12.72 0.16
C SER A 2 19.22 -12.91 0.91
N VAL A 3 19.04 -12.18 2.00
CA VAL A 3 17.78 -12.09 2.73
C VAL A 3 16.75 -11.36 1.86
N ALA A 4 16.10 -12.11 0.97
CA ALA A 4 14.91 -11.66 0.28
C ALA A 4 13.79 -11.51 1.33
N GLY A 5 13.44 -10.27 1.70
CA GLY A 5 12.22 -9.99 2.48
C GLY A 5 12.24 -8.92 3.58
N GLY A 6 13.32 -8.14 3.77
CA GLY A 6 13.49 -7.32 4.98
C GLY A 6 13.52 -5.79 4.88
N ALA A 7 13.28 -5.18 3.71
CA ALA A 7 13.37 -3.72 3.57
C ALA A 7 12.01 -3.04 3.73
N ILE A 8 11.99 -1.86 4.37
CA ILE A 8 10.83 -0.96 4.36
C ILE A 8 10.78 -0.30 2.98
N PRO A 9 9.62 -0.27 2.28
CA PRO A 9 9.52 0.34 0.97
C PRO A 9 9.75 1.85 1.06
N ASP A 10 10.56 2.37 0.14
CA ASP A 10 10.76 3.81 0.00
C ASP A 10 9.53 4.49 -0.62
N ASP A 11 9.46 5.81 -0.46
CA ASP A 11 8.33 6.61 -0.91
C ASP A 11 8.13 6.53 -2.44
N LYS A 12 9.22 6.35 -3.18
CA LYS A 12 9.19 6.16 -4.64
C LYS A 12 8.51 4.85 -5.02
N THR A 13 8.77 3.78 -4.28
CA THR A 13 8.14 2.46 -4.49
C THR A 13 6.65 2.53 -4.14
N LEU A 14 6.30 3.16 -3.02
CA LEU A 14 4.90 3.38 -2.64
C LEU A 14 4.14 4.20 -3.70
N GLN A 15 4.77 5.23 -4.27
CA GLN A 15 4.16 6.02 -5.35
C GLN A 15 3.90 5.17 -6.61
N LYS A 16 4.86 4.33 -7.01
CA LYS A 16 4.68 3.41 -8.14
C LYS A 16 3.55 2.41 -7.90
N ILE A 17 3.45 1.86 -6.68
CA ILE A 17 2.35 0.98 -6.28
C ILE A 17 1.02 1.71 -6.39
N ALA A 18 0.93 2.94 -5.88
CA ALA A 18 -0.28 3.75 -5.97
C ALA A 18 -0.75 3.94 -7.43
N VAL A 19 0.17 4.23 -8.36
CA VAL A 19 -0.14 4.33 -9.80
C VAL A 19 -0.65 3.02 -10.40
N LYS A 20 -0.27 1.86 -9.86
CA LYS A 20 -0.76 0.56 -10.36
C LYS A 20 -2.12 0.15 -9.80
N VAL A 21 -2.48 0.62 -8.61
CA VAL A 21 -3.65 0.10 -7.89
C VAL A 21 -4.78 1.10 -7.71
N TYR A 22 -4.58 2.40 -8.02
CA TYR A 22 -5.60 3.45 -7.81
C TYR A 22 -6.92 3.22 -8.55
N ASN A 23 -6.90 2.49 -9.67
CA ASN A 23 -8.08 2.15 -10.46
C ASN A 23 -8.64 0.76 -10.13
N LYS A 24 -7.99 0.03 -9.22
CA LYS A 24 -8.45 -1.26 -8.69
C LYS A 24 -9.23 -1.05 -7.39
N ASP A 25 -9.65 -2.15 -6.77
CA ASP A 25 -10.26 -2.15 -5.43
C ASP A 25 -9.21 -1.93 -4.33
N TRP A 26 -8.70 -0.71 -4.24
CA TRP A 26 -7.72 -0.32 -3.23
C TRP A 26 -8.31 -0.20 -1.83
N ALA A 27 -9.65 -0.12 -1.69
CA ALA A 27 -10.31 -0.18 -0.39
C ALA A 27 -10.13 -1.57 0.25
N ARG A 28 -10.20 -2.65 -0.55
CA ARG A 28 -9.84 -3.99 -0.08
C ARG A 28 -8.39 -4.09 0.36
N LEU A 29 -7.47 -3.42 -0.34
CA LEU A 29 -6.07 -3.34 0.09
C LEU A 29 -5.94 -2.60 1.43
N ALA A 30 -6.64 -1.47 1.59
CA ALA A 30 -6.64 -0.72 2.84
C ALA A 30 -7.14 -1.59 4.01
N ASN A 31 -8.23 -2.34 3.84
CA ASN A 31 -8.70 -3.31 4.84
C ASN A 31 -7.65 -4.38 5.18
N LYS A 32 -6.88 -4.86 4.18
CA LYS A 32 -5.78 -5.81 4.41
C LYS A 32 -4.58 -5.23 5.14
N LEU A 33 -4.50 -3.90 5.18
CA LEU A 33 -3.54 -3.13 5.95
C LEU A 33 -4.19 -2.57 7.22
N ASP A 34 -5.27 -3.19 7.72
CA ASP A 34 -5.97 -2.82 8.94
C ASP A 34 -6.42 -1.35 9.00
N PHE A 35 -6.88 -0.81 7.86
CA PHE A 35 -7.66 0.42 7.86
C PHE A 35 -9.15 0.09 7.90
N GLU A 36 -9.89 0.88 8.66
CA GLU A 36 -11.33 0.74 8.79
C GLU A 36 -12.07 1.61 7.77
N PHE A 37 -13.39 1.47 7.72
CA PHE A 37 -14.25 2.24 6.81
C PHE A 37 -14.03 3.76 6.96
N GLU A 38 -13.90 4.24 8.20
CA GLU A 38 -13.72 5.66 8.50
C GLU A 38 -12.40 6.20 7.94
N ASP A 39 -11.30 5.46 8.08
CA ASP A 39 -10.00 5.81 7.47
C ASP A 39 -10.11 5.87 5.94
N ILE A 40 -10.80 4.90 5.34
CA ILE A 40 -10.96 4.81 3.88
C ILE A 40 -11.78 5.99 3.34
N GLU A 41 -12.87 6.36 4.02
CA GLU A 41 -13.66 7.54 3.65
C GLU A 41 -12.88 8.82 3.87
N GLU A 42 -12.05 8.91 4.92
CA GLU A 42 -11.13 10.03 5.11
C GLU A 42 -10.20 10.17 3.90
N PHE A 43 -9.52 9.10 3.48
CA PHE A 43 -8.63 9.14 2.31
C PHE A 43 -9.37 9.55 1.03
N LYS A 44 -10.60 9.09 0.82
CA LYS A 44 -11.42 9.47 -0.34
C LYS A 44 -11.85 10.94 -0.29
N SER A 45 -12.06 11.49 0.90
CA SER A 45 -12.56 12.85 1.11
C SER A 45 -11.52 13.95 0.86
N GLN A 46 -10.23 13.61 0.78
CA GLN A 46 -9.12 14.56 0.75
C GLN A 46 -9.02 15.48 -0.50
N ASN A 47 -10.06 15.63 -1.34
CA ASN A 47 -10.07 16.44 -2.58
C ASN A 47 -8.86 16.25 -3.50
N ASN A 48 -8.23 15.08 -3.42
CA ASN A 48 -7.07 14.68 -4.21
C ASN A 48 -7.48 13.61 -5.23
N ASP A 49 -6.71 13.47 -6.31
CA ASP A 49 -6.95 12.39 -7.28
C ASP A 49 -6.71 11.00 -6.65
N LYS A 50 -7.37 9.95 -7.18
CA LYS A 50 -7.33 8.59 -6.62
C LYS A 50 -5.91 8.05 -6.38
N ARG A 51 -4.92 8.42 -7.21
CA ARG A 51 -3.52 8.00 -7.01
C ARG A 51 -2.95 8.58 -5.72
N SER A 52 -3.21 9.86 -5.48
CA SER A 52 -2.80 10.55 -4.26
C SER A 52 -3.51 9.98 -3.02
N GLN A 53 -4.80 9.62 -3.13
CA GLN A 53 -5.53 8.95 -2.03
C GLN A 53 -4.87 7.62 -1.63
N VAL A 54 -4.57 6.76 -2.61
CA VAL A 54 -3.89 5.49 -2.35
C VAL A 54 -2.48 5.71 -1.81
N TYR A 55 -1.73 6.67 -2.37
CA TYR A 55 -0.39 6.97 -1.89
C TYR A 55 -0.40 7.44 -0.43
N ASN A 56 -1.36 8.28 -0.05
CA ASN A 56 -1.53 8.73 1.34
C ASN A 56 -1.86 7.56 2.27
N MET A 57 -2.75 6.64 1.86
CA MET A 57 -3.04 5.42 2.61
C MET A 57 -1.77 4.58 2.83
N LEU A 58 -0.95 4.37 1.78
CA LEU A 58 0.30 3.62 1.89
C LEU A 58 1.34 4.31 2.79
N LYS A 59 1.44 5.65 2.72
CA LYS A 59 2.29 6.43 3.63
C LYS A 59 1.81 6.33 5.08
N ARG A 60 0.49 6.39 5.30
CA ARG A 60 -0.11 6.27 6.63
C ARG A 60 0.17 4.90 7.21
N TRP A 61 0.06 3.84 6.41
CA TRP A 61 0.41 2.47 6.81
C TRP A 61 1.89 2.40 7.22
N LYS A 62 2.80 2.83 6.35
CA LYS A 62 4.24 2.85 6.64
C LYS A 62 4.56 3.63 7.93
N SER A 63 3.92 4.77 8.13
CA SER A 63 4.10 5.59 9.33
C SER A 63 3.53 4.94 10.59
N ARG A 64 2.42 4.20 10.49
CA ARG A 64 1.78 3.51 11.62
C ARG A 64 2.59 2.29 12.05
N GLU A 65 3.05 1.48 11.10
CA GLU A 65 3.79 0.24 11.37
C GLU A 65 5.28 0.47 11.68
N GLY A 66 5.87 1.57 11.19
CA GLY A 66 7.28 1.89 11.40
C GLY A 66 8.21 0.79 10.86
N SER A 67 8.98 0.13 11.75
CA SER A 67 9.88 -0.96 11.37
C SER A 67 9.16 -2.23 10.91
N LEU A 68 7.86 -2.37 11.23
CA LEU A 68 7.03 -3.49 10.80
C LEU A 68 6.44 -3.28 9.39
N ALA A 69 6.62 -2.10 8.80
CA ALA A 69 6.20 -1.77 7.43
C ALA A 69 7.06 -2.47 6.36
N GLN A 70 7.24 -3.78 6.46
CA GLN A 70 8.13 -4.53 5.58
C GLN A 70 7.50 -4.71 4.20
N SER A 71 8.35 -4.66 3.16
CA SER A 71 7.94 -4.94 1.78
C SER A 71 7.25 -6.30 1.63
N SER A 72 7.65 -7.29 2.43
CA SER A 72 7.01 -8.62 2.46
C SER A 72 5.54 -8.57 2.89
N VAL A 73 5.22 -7.76 3.92
CA VAL A 73 3.84 -7.57 4.42
C VAL A 73 2.99 -6.90 3.35
N LEU A 74 3.47 -5.80 2.76
CA LEU A 74 2.74 -5.10 1.70
C LEU A 74 2.58 -5.96 0.44
N ALA A 75 3.62 -6.72 0.05
CA ALA A 75 3.55 -7.63 -1.09
C ALA A 75 2.51 -8.73 -0.88
N GLN A 76 2.42 -9.28 0.33
CA GLN A 76 1.41 -10.28 0.68
C GLN A 76 0.00 -9.70 0.58
N ALA A 77 -0.25 -8.53 1.19
CA ALA A 77 -1.54 -7.85 1.10
C ALA A 77 -1.96 -7.57 -0.37
N LEU A 78 -1.02 -7.11 -1.20
CA LEU A 78 -1.26 -6.89 -2.63
C LEU A 78 -1.65 -8.17 -3.37
N ARG A 79 -0.98 -9.30 -3.11
CA ARG A 79 -1.31 -10.60 -3.74
C ARG A 79 -2.68 -11.11 -3.30
N GLU A 80 -3.04 -10.95 -2.03
CA GLU A 80 -4.38 -11.30 -1.52
C GLU A 80 -5.50 -10.47 -2.18
N CYS A 81 -5.16 -9.29 -2.68
CA CYS A 81 -6.03 -8.42 -3.46
C CYS A 81 -5.93 -8.65 -4.99
N ARG A 82 -5.20 -9.66 -5.47
CA ARG A 82 -4.94 -9.92 -6.91
C ARG A 82 -4.26 -8.74 -7.62
N MET A 83 -3.38 -8.04 -6.91
CA MET A 83 -2.57 -6.92 -7.40
C MET A 83 -1.12 -7.36 -7.61
N ASP A 84 -0.92 -8.53 -8.24
CA ASP A 84 0.39 -9.17 -8.38
C ASP A 84 1.43 -8.30 -9.11
N ASP A 85 0.97 -7.48 -10.06
CA ASP A 85 1.82 -6.55 -10.81
C ASP A 85 2.39 -5.41 -9.95
N ALA A 86 1.68 -5.04 -8.88
CA ALA A 86 2.16 -4.10 -7.88
C ALA A 86 3.03 -4.80 -6.83
N ALA A 87 2.68 -6.03 -6.43
CA ALA A 87 3.49 -6.84 -5.52
C ALA A 87 4.88 -7.15 -6.10
N ALA A 88 5.00 -7.27 -7.42
CA ALA A 88 6.28 -7.45 -8.12
C ALA A 88 7.24 -6.25 -7.99
N LEU A 89 6.78 -5.09 -7.52
CA LEU A 89 7.67 -3.95 -7.22
C LEU A 89 8.38 -4.09 -5.86
N LEU A 90 7.99 -5.08 -5.06
CA LEU A 90 8.46 -5.30 -3.69
C LEU A 90 9.31 -6.58 -3.55
N SER A 91 9.61 -7.24 -4.69
CA SER A 91 10.42 -8.46 -4.77
C SER A 91 11.91 -8.22 -4.59
#